data_AF-A0AAE1NR85-F1
#
_entry.id   AF-A0AAE1NR85-F1
#
_cell.length_a   1.000
_cell.length_b   1.000
_cell.length_c   1.000
_cell.angle_alpha   90.00
_cell.angle_beta   90.00
_cell.angle_gamma   90.00
#
_symmetry.space_group_name_H-M   'P 1'
#
loop_
_entity.id
_entity.type
_entity.pdbx_description
1 polymer ?
#
loop_
_entity_poly.entity_id
_entity_poly.type
_entity_poly.pdbx_seq_one_letter_code
_entity_poly.pdbx_strand_id
1 'polypeptide(L)'
;MLLEGPTVFATPYKVIETDYETYSCVYACISFDNYKTEFAFVFSRSPQNSGPATEKCAAVFNRNGVEFSKFEVVPHTAECVYRA
;
A
#
# COMPACT_ATOMS: atom_id res chain seq x y z
N MET A 1 -22.43 -19.17 19.51
CA MET A 1 -21.56 -19.78 18.49
C MET A 1 -20.68 -18.67 17.96
N LEU A 2 -19.43 -18.60 18.40
CA LEU A 2 -18.45 -17.66 17.84
C LEU A 2 -17.92 -18.33 16.57
N LEU A 3 -18.25 -17.77 15.41
CA LEU A 3 -17.64 -18.19 14.15
C LEU A 3 -16.19 -17.70 14.18
N GLU A 4 -15.24 -18.61 14.34
CA GLU A 4 -13.83 -18.31 14.06
C GLU A 4 -13.67 -18.18 12.54
N GLY A 5 -14.00 -17.00 12.03
CA GLY A 5 -13.67 -16.61 10.67
C GLY A 5 -12.17 -16.40 10.50
N PRO A 6 -11.64 -16.45 9.27
CA PRO A 6 -10.25 -16.10 9.02
C PRO A 6 -9.96 -14.68 9.55
N THR A 7 -8.83 -14.51 10.23
CA THR A 7 -8.43 -13.22 10.82
C THR A 7 -8.16 -12.14 9.77
N VAL A 8 -7.96 -12.55 8.50
CA VAL A 8 -7.77 -11.67 7.35
C VAL A 8 -8.63 -12.18 6.19
N PHE A 9 -9.39 -11.28 5.56
CA PHE A 9 -10.20 -11.60 4.39
C PHE A 9 -9.36 -11.60 3.11
N ALA A 10 -9.69 -12.48 2.16
CA ALA A 10 -9.10 -12.44 0.83
C ALA A 10 -9.47 -11.10 0.16
N THR A 11 -8.45 -10.37 -0.28
CA THR A 11 -8.58 -9.05 -0.91
C THR A 11 -7.79 -9.02 -2.22
N PRO A 12 -8.27 -8.34 -3.28
CA PRO A 12 -7.50 -8.20 -4.51
C PRO A 12 -6.17 -7.49 -4.22
N TYR A 13 -5.08 -8.00 -4.79
CA TYR A 13 -3.77 -7.36 -4.74
C TYR A 13 -3.43 -6.82 -6.13
N LYS A 14 -3.78 -5.55 -6.39
CA LYS A 14 -3.57 -4.95 -7.70
C LYS A 14 -2.29 -4.12 -7.70
N VAL A 15 -1.28 -4.58 -8.43
CA VAL A 15 -0.12 -3.77 -8.79
C VAL A 15 -0.57 -2.76 -9.85
N ILE A 16 -0.71 -1.49 -9.47
CA ILE A 16 -1.12 -0.43 -10.40
C ILE A 16 0.04 -0.09 -11.34
N GLU A 17 1.23 0.11 -10.77
CA GLU A 17 2.44 0.45 -11.50
C GLU A 17 3.66 -0.03 -10.70
N THR A 18 4.66 -0.56 -11.38
CA THR A 18 5.94 -0.95 -10.78
C THR A 18 7.01 -0.98 -11.87
N ASP A 19 8.25 -0.64 -11.50
CA ASP A 19 9.42 -0.87 -12.34
C ASP A 19 10.21 -2.11 -11.90
N TYR A 20 9.73 -2.83 -10.89
CA TYR A 20 10.35 -3.97 -10.19
C TYR A 20 11.69 -3.71 -9.51
N GLU A 21 12.46 -2.74 -10.00
CA GLU A 21 13.81 -2.42 -9.54
C GLU A 21 13.84 -1.34 -8.45
N THR A 22 12.83 -0.48 -8.35
CA THR A 22 12.85 0.63 -7.38
C THR A 22 11.55 0.81 -6.60
N TYR A 23 10.37 0.64 -7.21
CA TYR A 23 9.09 0.88 -6.55
C TYR A 23 7.97 -0.05 -7.02
N SER A 24 6.93 -0.20 -6.20
CA SER A 24 5.65 -0.80 -6.59
C SER A 24 4.49 -0.11 -5.88
N CYS A 25 3.49 0.35 -6.64
CA CYS A 25 2.28 0.98 -6.12
C CYS A 25 1.14 -0.03 -6.14
N VAL A 26 0.67 -0.44 -4.97
CA VAL A 26 -0.32 -1.50 -4.83
C VAL A 26 -1.61 -0.96 -4.24
N TYR A 27 -2.73 -1.43 -4.79
CA TYR A 27 -4.06 -1.09 -4.31
C TYR A 27 -4.89 -2.35 -4.09
N ALA A 28 -5.64 -2.36 -3.01
CA ALA A 28 -6.57 -3.40 -2.65
C ALA A 28 -7.88 -2.73 -2.23
N CYS A 29 -8.99 -3.10 -2.87
CA CYS A 29 -10.28 -2.51 -2.57
C CYS A 29 -11.37 -3.58 -2.64
N ILE A 30 -12.21 -3.61 -1.60
CA ILE A 30 -13.41 -4.44 -1.53
C ILE A 30 -14.58 -3.47 -1.35
N SER A 31 -15.59 -3.61 -2.20
CA SER A 31 -16.82 -2.80 -2.14
C SER A 31 -17.94 -3.61 -1.48
N PHE A 32 -18.73 -2.94 -0.63
CA PHE A 32 -19.90 -3.47 0.06
C PHE A 32 -21.07 -2.49 -0.13
N ASP A 33 -21.98 -2.79 -1.05
CA ASP A 33 -23.08 -1.91 -1.47
C ASP A 33 -22.60 -0.48 -1.74
N ASN A 34 -22.90 0.46 -0.84
CA ASN A 34 -22.56 1.89 -0.96
C ASN A 34 -21.24 2.28 -0.27
N TYR A 35 -20.54 1.32 0.34
CA TYR A 35 -19.28 1.54 1.06
C TYR A 35 -18.15 0.77 0.39
N LYS A 36 -16.92 1.18 0.68
CA LYS A 36 -15.72 0.42 0.31
C LYS A 36 -14.73 0.40 1.46
N THR A 37 -14.00 -0.70 1.56
CA THR A 37 -12.77 -0.78 2.34
C THR A 37 -11.62 -0.78 1.34
N GLU A 38 -10.73 0.19 1.46
CA GLU A 38 -9.57 0.32 0.59
C GLU A 38 -8.28 0.35 1.39
N PHE A 39 -7.26 -0.31 0.84
CA PHE A 39 -5.89 -0.31 1.33
C PHE A 39 -4.98 0.01 0.15
N ALA A 40 -3.93 0.76 0.42
CA ALA A 40 -2.95 1.11 -0.58
C ALA A 40 -1.56 1.11 0.03
N PHE A 41 -0.57 0.70 -0.77
CA PHE A 41 0.80 0.54 -0.32
C PHE A 41 1.76 1.15 -1.34
N VAL A 42 2.75 1.87 -0.81
CA VAL A 42 3.94 2.30 -1.54
C VAL A 42 5.07 1.38 -1.13
N PHE A 43 5.50 0.49 -2.02
CA PHE A 43 6.68 -0.35 -1.78
C PHE A 43 7.90 0.29 -2.44
N SER A 44 9.01 0.28 -1.72
CA SER A 44 10.32 0.72 -2.18
C SER A 44 11.32 -0.41 -2.04
N ARG A 45 12.32 -0.49 -2.93
CA ARG A 45 13.46 -1.40 -2.77
C ARG A 45 14.49 -0.92 -1.74
N SER A 46 14.36 0.31 -1.26
CA SER A 46 15.15 0.85 -0.14
C SER A 46 14.25 1.25 1.03
N PRO A 47 14.72 1.15 2.29
CA PRO A 47 13.97 1.54 3.48
C PRO A 47 14.00 3.07 3.69
N GLN A 48 13.85 3.86 2.62
CA GLN A 48 14.00 5.31 2.66
C GLN A 48 12.74 6.01 2.13
N ASN A 49 12.08 6.77 3.00
CA ASN A 49 10.81 7.45 2.66
C ASN A 49 10.99 8.66 1.73
N SER A 50 12.20 9.23 1.67
CA SER A 50 12.56 10.32 0.77
C SER A 50 13.00 9.84 -0.63
N GLY A 51 12.89 8.53 -0.91
CA GLY A 51 13.24 7.95 -2.20
C GLY A 51 12.21 8.22 -3.32
N PRO A 52 12.53 7.80 -4.56
CA PRO A 52 11.67 8.03 -5.74
C PRO A 52 10.33 7.29 -5.66
N ALA A 53 10.22 6.22 -4.84
CA ALA A 53 8.99 5.43 -4.71
C ALA A 53 7.80 6.27 -4.23
N THR A 54 8.01 7.15 -3.24
CA THR A 54 6.96 8.02 -2.69
C THR A 54 6.43 8.97 -3.75
N GLU A 55 7.31 9.67 -4.47
CA GLU A 55 6.91 10.62 -5.52
C GLU A 55 6.19 9.92 -6.68
N LYS A 56 6.74 8.80 -7.16
CA LYS A 56 6.15 8.02 -8.26
C LYS A 56 4.77 7.50 -7.88
N CYS A 57 4.65 6.85 -6.73
CA CYS A 57 3.36 6.31 -6.30
C CYS A 57 2.35 7.40 -5.95
N ALA A 58 2.76 8.54 -5.41
CA ALA A 58 1.87 9.68 -5.21
C ALA A 58 1.23 10.13 -6.53
N ALA A 59 2.02 10.28 -7.59
CA ALA A 59 1.51 10.62 -8.91
C ALA A 59 0.58 9.52 -9.48
N VAL A 60 0.95 8.25 -9.33
CA VAL A 60 0.16 7.09 -9.78
C VAL A 60 -1.20 7.05 -9.07
N PHE A 61 -1.22 7.14 -7.74
CA PHE A 61 -2.45 7.04 -6.96
C PHE A 61 -3.40 8.21 -7.24
N ASN A 62 -2.90 9.44 -7.24
CA ASN A 62 -3.72 10.63 -7.52
C ASN A 62 -4.34 10.56 -8.94
N ARG A 63 -3.57 10.14 -9.95
CA ARG A 63 -4.06 9.89 -11.33
C ARG A 63 -5.18 8.85 -11.38
N ASN A 64 -5.17 7.88 -10.47
CA ASN A 64 -6.14 6.78 -10.41
C ASN A 64 -7.28 7.04 -9.40
N GLY A 65 -7.42 8.26 -8.88
CA GLY A 65 -8.51 8.63 -7.97
C GLY A 65 -8.35 8.10 -6.54
N VAL A 66 -7.13 7.71 -6.15
CA VAL A 66 -6.78 7.37 -4.77
C VAL A 66 -5.97 8.53 -4.21
N GLU A 67 -6.58 9.30 -3.32
CA GLU A 67 -5.96 10.50 -2.74
C GLU A 67 -4.71 10.15 -1.92
N PHE A 68 -3.55 10.64 -2.35
CA PHE A 68 -2.29 10.35 -1.66
C PHE A 68 -2.20 10.98 -0.25
N SER A 69 -3.02 11.99 0.04
CA SER A 69 -3.15 12.59 1.38
C SER A 69 -3.65 11.62 2.45
N LYS A 70 -4.24 10.48 2.06
CA LYS A 70 -4.69 9.44 2.99
C LYS A 70 -3.58 8.47 3.43
N PHE A 71 -2.39 8.58 2.84
CA PHE A 71 -1.27 7.70 3.16
C PHE A 71 -0.52 8.23 4.37
N GLU A 72 -0.14 7.30 5.24
CA GLU A 72 0.74 7.57 6.36
C GLU A 72 2.15 7.05 6.08
N VAL A 73 3.15 7.78 6.54
CA VAL A 73 4.55 7.40 6.38
C VAL A 73 4.90 6.32 7.39
N VAL A 74 5.43 5.19 6.92
CA VAL A 74 5.98 4.14 7.79
C VAL A 74 7.40 4.54 8.21
N PRO A 75 7.69 4.75 9.50
CA PRO A 75 9.04 5.15 9.92
C PRO A 75 10.04 4.00 9.71
N HIS A 76 11.10 4.29 8.96
CA HIS A 76 12.28 3.44 8.85
C HIS A 76 13.44 4.14 9.59
N THR A 77 13.61 3.82 10.87
CA THR A 77 14.61 4.43 11.75
C THR A 77 15.83 3.53 11.92
N ALA A 78 16.83 4.02 12.66
CA ALA A 78 18.02 3.23 13.01
C ALA A 78 17.69 2.02 13.91
N GLU A 79 16.52 1.99 14.57
CA GLU A 79 16.11 0.85 15.40
C GLU A 79 15.52 -0.33 14.60
N CYS A 80 15.27 -0.17 13.29
CA CYS A 80 14.65 -1.21 12.50
C CYS A 80 15.52 -2.48 12.40
N VAL A 81 14.89 -3.65 12.52
CA VAL A 81 15.53 -4.96 12.38
C VAL A 81 14.89 -5.73 11.23
N TYR A 82 15.56 -5.75 10.07
CA TYR A 82 15.05 -6.38 8.84
C TYR A 82 15.45 -7.87 8.78
N ARG A 83 14.71 -8.73 9.47
CA ARG A 83 14.94 -10.20 9.56
C ARG A 83 13.90 -11.06 8.82
N ALA A 84 13.00 -10.40 8.08
CA ALA A 84 11.94 -11.08 7.33
C ALA A 84 12.50 -12.16 6.38
#